data_AF-A0A3A8PL97-F1
#
_entry.id   AF-A0A3A8PL97-F1
#
_cell.length_a   1.000
_cell.length_b   1.000
_cell.length_c   1.000
_cell.angle_alpha   90.00
_cell.angle_beta   90.00
_cell.angle_gamma   90.00
#
_symmetry.space_group_name_H-M   'P 1'
#
loop_
_entity.id
_entity.type
_entity.pdbx_description
1 polymer ?
#
loop_
_entity_poly.entity_id
_entity_poly.type
_entity_poly.pdbx_seq_one_letter_code
_entity_poly.pdbx_strand_id
1 'polypeptide(L)'
;MSAASVAEVEIAKKALSVPPGTFRHTVLLAAKRFKSTWAELGKLLVQVRDEAKYEEWGHATFEAYCLKELHIKKQTALKLTRSFSFLAKHEAPEELEQHEFPEKAPAFEVVEVLADAEERGQLSPTEYKSLRDSIWSPEKSPTELKKEFTERFPRPPPE
;
A
#
# COMPACT_ATOMS: atom_id res chain seq x y z
N MET A 1 -16.18 12.45 15.96
CA MET A 1 -15.01 12.86 15.17
C MET A 1 -13.78 12.66 16.03
N SER A 2 -12.88 11.73 15.67
CA SER A 2 -11.58 11.62 16.36
C SER A 2 -10.71 12.82 16.02
N ALA A 3 -9.95 13.33 17.00
CA ALA A 3 -8.96 14.37 16.75
C ALA A 3 -7.87 13.86 15.79
N ALA A 4 -7.38 14.75 14.93
CA ALA A 4 -6.31 14.43 13.99
C ALA A 4 -5.03 14.03 14.74
N SER A 5 -4.32 13.01 14.26
CA SER A 5 -3.04 12.61 14.84
C SER A 5 -1.94 13.63 14.56
N VAL A 6 -0.87 13.65 15.36
CA VAL A 6 0.29 14.54 15.15
C VAL A 6 0.86 14.38 13.74
N ALA A 7 0.94 13.15 13.22
CA ALA A 7 1.37 12.89 11.86
C ALA A 7 0.44 13.54 10.82
N GLU A 8 -0.89 13.41 10.99
CA GLU A 8 -1.87 14.03 10.08
C GLU A 8 -1.77 15.57 10.07
N VAL A 9 -1.43 16.18 11.21
CA VAL A 9 -1.21 17.62 11.32
C VAL A 9 0.07 18.05 10.59
N GLU A 10 1.20 17.36 10.80
CA GLU A 10 2.45 17.70 10.12
C GLU A 10 2.39 17.46 8.61
N ILE A 11 1.75 16.36 8.17
CA ILE A 11 1.48 16.12 6.74
C ILE A 11 0.63 17.25 6.15
N ALA A 12 -0.42 17.69 6.85
CA ALA A 12 -1.27 18.79 6.38
C ALA A 12 -0.48 20.11 6.26
N LYS A 13 0.38 20.41 7.24
CA LYS A 13 1.27 21.57 7.20
C LYS A 13 2.23 21.48 6.02
N LYS A 14 2.79 20.30 5.75
CA LYS A 14 3.65 20.08 4.58
C LYS A 14 2.87 20.26 3.27
N ALA A 15 1.64 19.75 3.18
CA ALA A 15 0.79 19.92 2.00
C ALA A 15 0.54 21.40 1.66
N LEU A 16 0.33 22.26 2.66
CA LEU A 16 0.18 23.71 2.45
C LEU A 16 1.41 24.39 1.83
N SER A 17 2.60 23.80 1.99
CA SER A 17 3.86 24.31 1.42
C SER A 17 4.17 23.77 0.02
N VAL A 18 3.36 22.84 -0.49
CA VAL A 18 3.53 22.23 -1.81
C VAL A 18 2.45 22.77 -2.76
N PRO A 19 2.79 23.18 -4.00
CA PRO A 19 1.80 23.72 -4.92
C PRO A 19 0.62 22.75 -5.14
N PRO A 20 -0.64 23.20 -4.95
CA PRO A 20 -1.83 22.38 -5.16
C PRO A 20 -1.89 21.81 -6.59
N GLY A 21 -2.46 20.60 -6.72
CA GLY A 21 -2.60 19.91 -8.00
C GLY A 21 -1.32 19.22 -8.51
N THR A 22 -0.18 19.41 -7.85
CA THR A 22 1.04 18.66 -8.17
C THR A 22 0.97 17.23 -7.65
N PHE A 23 1.73 16.32 -8.27
CA PHE A 23 1.81 14.93 -7.85
C PHE A 23 2.22 14.80 -6.37
N ARG A 24 3.25 15.53 -5.92
CA ARG A 24 3.69 15.56 -4.51
C ARG A 24 2.57 15.96 -3.55
N HIS A 25 1.76 16.94 -3.94
CA HIS A 25 0.60 17.37 -3.14
C HIS A 25 -0.43 16.25 -3.04
N THR A 26 -0.74 15.55 -4.14
CA THR A 26 -1.62 14.37 -4.14
C THR A 26 -1.12 13.27 -3.21
N VAL A 27 0.18 12.96 -3.22
CA VAL A 27 0.77 11.96 -2.29
C VAL A 27 0.58 12.36 -0.83
N LEU A 28 0.80 13.64 -0.49
CA LEU A 28 0.59 14.14 0.87
C LEU A 28 -0.88 14.03 1.31
N LEU A 29 -1.83 14.33 0.43
CA LEU A 29 -3.25 14.18 0.73
C LEU A 29 -3.63 12.72 0.95
N ALA A 30 -3.16 11.81 0.09
CA ALA A 30 -3.37 10.37 0.25
C ALA A 30 -2.74 9.85 1.56
N ALA A 31 -1.52 10.29 1.89
CA ALA A 31 -0.84 9.92 3.13
C ALA A 31 -1.55 10.41 4.39
N LYS A 32 -2.31 11.51 4.33
CA LYS A 32 -3.13 11.95 5.46
C LYS A 32 -4.32 11.02 5.73
N ARG A 33 -4.88 10.39 4.68
CA ARG A 33 -6.09 9.54 4.76
C ARG A 33 -5.85 8.04 4.65
N PHE A 34 -4.60 7.59 4.48
CA PHE A 34 -4.29 6.20 4.08
C PHE A 34 -4.81 5.11 5.02
N LYS A 35 -5.06 5.42 6.30
CA LYS A 35 -5.67 4.46 7.25
C LYS A 35 -7.05 3.98 6.79
N SER A 36 -7.71 4.76 5.93
CA SER A 36 -9.01 4.44 5.34
C SER A 36 -8.91 4.01 3.88
N THR A 37 -7.81 4.32 3.18
CA THR A 37 -7.62 4.05 1.74
C THR A 37 -6.17 3.67 1.41
N TRP A 38 -5.70 2.53 1.92
CA TRP A 38 -4.30 2.14 1.79
C TRP A 38 -3.86 2.00 0.33
N ALA A 39 -4.75 1.52 -0.55
CA ALA A 39 -4.42 1.17 -1.92
C ALA A 39 -4.11 2.40 -2.79
N GLU A 40 -4.79 3.51 -2.53
CA GLU A 40 -4.47 4.80 -3.17
C GLU A 40 -3.02 5.20 -2.84
N LEU A 41 -2.66 5.22 -1.55
CA LEU A 41 -1.31 5.58 -1.15
C LEU A 41 -0.29 4.56 -1.69
N GLY A 42 -0.62 3.26 -1.67
CA GLY A 42 0.22 2.21 -2.23
C GLY A 42 0.57 2.47 -3.70
N LYS A 43 -0.45 2.78 -4.53
CA LYS A 43 -0.28 3.15 -5.95
C LYS A 43 0.67 4.32 -6.13
N LEU A 44 0.42 5.40 -5.39
CA LEU A 44 1.22 6.62 -5.47
C LEU A 44 2.66 6.38 -5.00
N LEU A 45 2.86 5.60 -3.94
CA LEU A 45 4.20 5.28 -3.44
C LEU A 45 5.00 4.40 -4.40
N VAL A 46 4.34 3.47 -5.12
CA VAL A 46 5.00 2.69 -6.19
C VAL A 46 5.51 3.64 -7.27
N GLN A 47 4.68 4.59 -7.72
CA GLN A 47 5.09 5.58 -8.70
C GLN A 47 6.22 6.49 -8.19
N VAL A 48 6.14 6.98 -6.94
CA VAL A 48 7.22 7.78 -6.32
C VAL A 48 8.55 7.02 -6.31
N ARG A 49 8.53 5.73 -5.97
CA ARG A 49 9.70 4.87 -5.91
C ARG A 49 10.27 4.62 -7.30
N ASP A 50 9.42 4.15 -8.22
CA ASP A 50 9.84 3.67 -9.55
C ASP A 50 10.31 4.81 -10.46
N GLU A 51 9.74 6.00 -10.31
CA GLU A 51 10.16 7.21 -11.04
C GLU A 51 11.15 8.09 -10.25
N ALA A 52 11.66 7.62 -9.11
CA ALA A 52 12.58 8.35 -8.24
C ALA A 52 12.17 9.79 -7.89
N LYS A 53 10.86 10.08 -7.83
CA LYS A 53 10.32 11.44 -7.58
C LYS A 53 10.82 12.07 -6.28
N TYR A 54 11.19 11.24 -5.31
CA TYR A 54 11.73 11.70 -4.04
C TYR A 54 13.05 12.49 -4.22
N GLU A 55 13.85 12.21 -5.25
CA GLU A 55 15.10 12.91 -5.54
C GLU A 55 14.84 14.33 -6.01
N GLU A 56 13.88 14.51 -6.94
CA GLU A 56 13.40 15.82 -7.41
C GLU A 56 12.86 16.68 -6.25
N TRP A 57 12.39 16.04 -5.18
CA TRP A 57 11.85 16.68 -3.99
C TRP A 57 12.90 16.95 -2.91
N GLY A 58 14.17 16.60 -3.16
CA GLY A 58 15.31 16.87 -2.30
C GLY A 58 15.61 15.79 -1.26
N HIS A 59 15.10 14.56 -1.43
CA HIS A 59 15.37 13.45 -0.52
C HIS A 59 16.39 12.49 -1.10
N ALA A 60 17.32 12.03 -0.25
CA ALA A 60 18.38 11.12 -0.67
C ALA A 60 17.90 9.70 -0.97
N THR A 61 16.82 9.25 -0.33
CA THR A 61 16.21 7.94 -0.59
C THR A 61 14.69 8.01 -0.48
N PHE A 62 14.01 7.02 -1.08
CA PHE A 62 12.57 6.83 -0.93
C PHE A 62 12.13 6.77 0.53
N GLU A 63 12.84 6.03 1.38
CA GLU A 63 12.51 5.90 2.79
C GLU A 63 12.70 7.21 3.56
N ALA A 64 13.72 7.99 3.21
CA ALA A 64 13.94 9.30 3.80
C ALA A 64 12.76 10.23 3.49
N TYR A 65 12.24 10.20 2.25
CA TYR A 65 11.03 10.93 1.86
C TYR A 65 9.80 10.45 2.67
N CYS A 66 9.52 9.15 2.67
CA CYS A 66 8.38 8.59 3.39
C CYS A 66 8.41 8.94 4.88
N LEU A 67 9.59 8.88 5.51
CA LEU A 67 9.73 9.20 6.92
C LEU A 67 9.57 10.71 7.19
N LYS A 68 10.23 11.56 6.39
CA LYS A 68 10.31 13.00 6.66
C LYS A 68 9.06 13.78 6.26
N GLU A 69 8.38 13.39 5.19
CA GLU A 69 7.20 14.13 4.69
C GLU A 69 5.89 13.44 4.97
N LEU A 70 5.89 12.10 4.92
CA LEU A 70 4.67 11.32 5.09
C LEU A 70 4.54 10.76 6.51
N HIS A 71 5.57 10.88 7.35
CA HIS A 71 5.64 10.26 8.68
C HIS A 71 5.42 8.74 8.66
N ILE A 72 5.79 8.09 7.55
CA ILE A 72 5.67 6.64 7.34
C ILE A 72 7.02 5.99 7.56
N LYS A 73 7.08 5.02 8.48
CA LYS A 73 8.31 4.24 8.72
C LYS A 73 8.66 3.39 7.51
N LYS A 74 9.97 3.16 7.30
CA LYS A 74 10.53 2.31 6.23
C LYS A 74 9.73 1.02 6.02
N GLN A 75 9.53 0.23 7.08
CA GLN A 75 8.84 -1.05 6.96
C GLN A 75 7.40 -0.91 6.44
N THR A 76 6.67 0.12 6.87
CA THR A 76 5.30 0.38 6.38
C THR A 76 5.32 0.81 4.91
N ALA A 77 6.25 1.67 4.50
CA ALA A 77 6.39 2.08 3.11
C ALA A 77 6.71 0.89 2.18
N LEU A 78 7.62 0.01 2.61
CA LEU A 78 7.95 -1.22 1.87
C LEU A 78 6.75 -2.16 1.77
N LYS A 79 5.98 -2.36 2.85
CA LYS A 79 4.77 -3.19 2.80
C LYS A 79 3.70 -2.61 1.88
N LEU A 80 3.44 -1.30 1.95
CA LEU A 80 2.45 -0.63 1.08
C LEU A 80 2.80 -0.77 -0.40
N THR A 81 4.05 -0.47 -0.75
CA THR A 81 4.52 -0.57 -2.14
C THR A 81 4.51 -2.00 -2.65
N ARG A 82 4.96 -2.96 -1.83
CA ARG A 82 4.92 -4.39 -2.18
C ARG A 82 3.49 -4.90 -2.36
N SER A 83 2.58 -4.61 -1.43
CA SER A 83 1.18 -5.05 -1.52
C SER A 83 0.48 -4.47 -2.75
N PHE A 84 0.72 -3.20 -3.09
CA PHE A 84 0.14 -2.63 -4.30
C PHE A 84 0.78 -3.20 -5.58
N SER A 85 2.11 -3.38 -5.59
CA SER A 85 2.80 -3.99 -6.75
C SER A 85 2.31 -5.41 -7.01
N PHE A 86 1.98 -6.17 -5.96
CA PHE A 86 1.36 -7.48 -6.07
C PHE A 86 -0.01 -7.42 -6.76
N LEU A 87 -0.90 -6.52 -6.35
CA LEU A 87 -2.18 -6.33 -7.05
C LEU A 87 -1.96 -5.93 -8.51
N ALA A 88 -1.08 -4.95 -8.78
CA ALA A 88 -0.74 -4.49 -10.13
C ALA A 88 -0.19 -5.58 -11.05
N LYS A 89 0.47 -6.60 -10.48
CA LYS A 89 1.02 -7.72 -11.23
C LYS A 89 -0.03 -8.75 -11.63
N HIS A 90 -1.04 -8.97 -10.78
CA HIS A 90 -2.00 -10.06 -10.98
C HIS A 90 -3.36 -9.62 -11.50
N GLU A 91 -3.68 -8.33 -11.37
CA GLU A 91 -4.96 -7.77 -11.74
C GLU A 91 -4.89 -7.03 -13.07
N ALA A 92 -6.03 -6.96 -13.76
CA ALA A 92 -6.14 -6.16 -14.97
C ALA A 92 -5.98 -4.67 -14.61
N PRO A 93 -5.23 -3.88 -15.41
CA PRO A 93 -5.08 -2.44 -15.17
C PRO A 93 -6.42 -1.71 -14.99
N GLU A 94 -7.43 -2.11 -15.76
CA GLU A 94 -8.77 -1.53 -15.74
C GLU A 94 -9.42 -1.68 -14.36
N GLU A 95 -9.15 -2.74 -13.60
CA GLU A 95 -9.67 -2.93 -12.24
C GLU A 95 -9.05 -1.94 -11.24
N LEU A 96 -7.78 -1.61 -11.43
CA LEU A 96 -6.98 -0.74 -10.55
C LEU A 96 -7.08 0.75 -10.91
N GLU A 97 -7.67 1.05 -12.05
CA GLU A 97 -7.90 2.41 -12.57
C GLU A 97 -9.34 2.90 -12.34
N GLN A 98 -10.25 2.02 -11.91
CA GLN A 98 -11.59 2.42 -11.50
C GLN A 98 -11.54 3.49 -10.40
N HIS A 99 -12.42 4.48 -10.50
CA HIS A 99 -12.49 5.57 -9.51
C HIS A 99 -12.74 5.04 -8.09
N GLU A 100 -13.54 3.98 -7.96
CA GLU A 100 -13.92 3.36 -6.69
C GLU A 100 -12.91 2.30 -6.19
N PHE A 101 -11.82 2.07 -6.93
CA PHE A 101 -10.82 1.06 -6.56
C PHE A 101 -10.26 1.27 -5.14
N PRO A 102 -9.88 2.49 -4.70
CA PRO A 102 -9.35 2.69 -3.34
C PRO A 102 -10.29 2.20 -2.23
N GLU A 103 -11.61 2.33 -2.43
CA GLU A 103 -12.65 1.90 -1.50
C GLU A 103 -12.96 0.40 -1.61
N LYS A 104 -12.84 -0.18 -2.81
CA LYS A 104 -13.10 -1.61 -3.07
C LYS A 104 -11.88 -2.50 -2.89
N ALA A 105 -10.69 -1.92 -2.73
CA ALA A 105 -9.45 -2.68 -2.62
C ALA A 105 -9.54 -3.72 -1.48
N PRO A 106 -9.02 -4.95 -1.69
CA PRO A 106 -8.96 -5.94 -0.64
C PRO A 106 -8.24 -5.43 0.62
N ALA A 107 -8.57 -6.03 1.76
CA ALA A 107 -7.98 -5.64 3.04
C ALA A 107 -6.44 -5.74 3.00
N PHE A 108 -5.77 -4.67 3.42
CA PHE A 108 -4.32 -4.52 3.31
C PHE A 108 -3.55 -5.71 3.89
N GLU A 109 -3.92 -6.16 5.09
CA GLU A 109 -3.27 -7.24 5.79
C GLU A 109 -3.43 -8.61 5.12
N VAL A 110 -4.48 -8.80 4.33
CA VAL A 110 -4.69 -10.03 3.54
C VAL A 110 -3.79 -9.99 2.32
N VAL A 111 -3.78 -8.86 1.59
CA VAL A 111 -2.89 -8.66 0.44
C VAL A 111 -1.42 -8.74 0.84
N GLU A 112 -1.04 -8.20 2.01
CA GLU A 112 0.34 -8.23 2.49
C GLU A 112 0.85 -9.65 2.72
N VAL A 113 0.00 -10.57 3.21
CA VAL A 113 0.39 -11.98 3.37
C VAL A 113 0.62 -12.65 2.02
N LEU A 114 -0.26 -12.41 1.05
CA LEU A 114 -0.14 -13.01 -0.29
C LEU A 114 1.08 -12.46 -1.04
N ALA A 115 1.30 -11.15 -1.00
CA ALA A 115 2.45 -10.50 -1.62
C ALA A 115 3.78 -11.01 -1.04
N ASP A 116 3.82 -11.19 0.28
CA ASP A 116 4.97 -11.71 1.01
C ASP A 116 5.20 -13.22 0.75
N ALA A 117 4.14 -14.01 0.58
CA ALA A 117 4.21 -15.41 0.16
C ALA A 117 4.74 -15.55 -1.28
N GLU A 118 4.29 -14.70 -2.20
CA GLU A 118 4.80 -14.68 -3.57
C GLU A 118 6.29 -14.33 -3.62
N GLU A 119 6.72 -13.32 -2.86
CA GLU A 119 8.13 -12.91 -2.79
C GLU A 119 9.05 -14.06 -2.31
N ARG A 120 8.52 -14.96 -1.48
CA ARG A 120 9.21 -16.19 -1.05
C ARG A 120 9.06 -17.37 -2.01
N GLY A 121 8.35 -17.21 -3.13
CA GLY A 121 8.07 -18.28 -4.08
C GLY A 121 7.05 -19.32 -3.58
N GLN A 122 6.28 -19.01 -2.54
CA GLN A 122 5.28 -19.93 -1.96
C GLN A 122 3.89 -19.79 -2.61
N LEU A 123 3.64 -18.69 -3.32
CA LEU A 123 2.38 -18.44 -4.03
C LEU A 123 2.65 -18.32 -5.53
N SER A 124 2.04 -19.21 -6.32
CA SER A 124 2.12 -19.14 -7.79
C SER A 124 1.00 -18.28 -8.39
N PRO A 125 1.15 -17.78 -9.63
CA PRO A 125 0.06 -17.05 -10.30
C PRO A 125 -1.23 -17.87 -10.47
N THR A 126 -1.12 -19.17 -10.73
CA THR A 126 -2.29 -20.06 -10.83
C THR A 126 -3.00 -20.22 -9.49
N GLU A 127 -2.22 -20.35 -8.42
CA GLU A 127 -2.78 -20.44 -7.07
C GLU A 127 -3.42 -19.11 -6.64
N TYR A 128 -2.81 -17.98 -6.98
CA TYR A 128 -3.44 -16.68 -6.77
C TYR A 128 -4.81 -16.58 -7.44
N LYS A 129 -4.92 -17.00 -8.71
CA LYS A 129 -6.20 -17.02 -9.43
C LYS A 129 -7.29 -17.81 -8.69
N SER A 130 -6.92 -18.92 -8.04
CA SER A 130 -7.85 -19.71 -7.22
C SER A 130 -8.30 -19.02 -5.92
N LEU A 131 -7.50 -18.07 -5.42
CA LEU A 131 -7.74 -17.32 -4.20
C LEU A 131 -8.38 -15.95 -4.45
N ARG A 132 -8.31 -15.44 -5.68
CA ARG A 132 -8.70 -14.07 -6.05
C ARG A 132 -10.08 -13.68 -5.51
N ASP A 133 -11.10 -14.48 -5.78
CA ASP A 133 -12.47 -14.12 -5.40
C ASP A 133 -12.64 -14.02 -3.88
N SER A 134 -11.88 -14.82 -3.11
CA SER A 134 -11.93 -14.78 -1.65
C SER A 134 -11.39 -13.48 -1.04
N ILE A 135 -10.56 -12.71 -1.76
CA ILE A 135 -10.03 -11.42 -1.28
C ILE A 135 -10.81 -10.23 -1.82
N TRP A 136 -11.42 -10.37 -3.00
CA TRP A 136 -12.19 -9.31 -3.66
C TRP A 136 -13.68 -9.33 -3.29
N SER A 137 -14.22 -10.49 -2.95
CA SER A 137 -15.60 -10.67 -2.50
C SER A 137 -15.62 -11.63 -1.30
N PRO A 138 -15.06 -11.18 -0.15
CA PRO A 138 -14.83 -12.05 0.97
C PRO A 138 -16.12 -12.43 1.69
N GLU A 139 -16.36 -13.73 1.88
CA GLU A 139 -17.38 -14.25 2.81
C GLU A 139 -16.91 -14.20 4.27
N LYS A 140 -15.58 -14.21 4.47
CA LYS A 140 -14.89 -14.23 5.77
C LYS A 140 -14.37 -12.84 6.14
N SER A 141 -14.16 -12.58 7.43
CA SER A 141 -13.52 -11.34 7.85
C SER A 141 -12.04 -11.26 7.42
N PRO A 142 -11.45 -10.06 7.28
CA PRO A 142 -10.02 -9.91 6.97
C PRO A 142 -9.10 -10.63 7.95
N THR A 143 -9.46 -10.68 9.23
CA THR A 143 -8.70 -11.39 10.27
C THR A 143 -8.67 -12.90 10.01
N GLU A 144 -9.81 -13.49 9.63
CA GLU A 144 -9.91 -14.92 9.32
C GLU A 144 -9.12 -15.27 8.05
N LEU A 145 -9.27 -14.48 6.98
CA LEU A 145 -8.53 -14.67 5.74
C LEU A 145 -7.02 -14.54 5.95
N LYS A 146 -6.59 -13.52 6.70
CA LYS A 146 -5.18 -13.34 7.04
C LYS A 146 -4.64 -14.56 7.78
N LYS A 147 -5.38 -15.09 8.76
CA LYS A 147 -4.98 -16.28 9.52
C LYS A 147 -4.85 -17.49 8.59
N GLU A 148 -5.87 -17.76 7.79
CA GLU A 148 -5.91 -18.86 6.82
C GLU A 148 -4.72 -18.81 5.85
N PHE A 149 -4.44 -17.65 5.26
CA PHE A 149 -3.31 -17.51 4.33
C PHE A 149 -1.96 -17.56 5.03
N THR A 150 -1.86 -17.13 6.28
CA THR A 150 -0.62 -17.28 7.06
C THR A 150 -0.34 -18.75 7.36
N GLU A 151 -1.37 -19.55 7.65
CA GLU A 151 -1.25 -20.99 7.88
C GLU A 151 -0.93 -21.73 6.57
N ARG A 152 -1.52 -21.31 5.45
CA ARG A 152 -1.24 -21.88 4.12
C ARG A 152 0.16 -21.55 3.60
N PHE A 153 0.66 -20.34 3.87
CA PHE A 153 1.95 -19.83 3.41
C PHE A 153 2.87 -19.45 4.58
N PRO A 154 3.31 -20.43 5.40
CA PRO A 154 4.07 -20.15 6.60
C PRO A 154 5.41 -19.49 6.27
N ARG A 155 5.79 -18.47 7.06
CA ARG A 155 7.14 -17.92 7.00
C ARG A 155 8.14 -18.95 7.55
N PRO A 156 9.28 -19.17 6.89
CA PRO A 156 10.35 -19.99 7.47
C PRO A 156 10.86 -19.37 8.77
N PRO A 157 11.39 -20.18 9.71
CA PRO A 157 12.03 -19.67 10.92
C PRO A 157 13.16 -18.70 10.56
N PRO A 158 13.38 -17.61 11.33
CA PRO A 158 14.58 -16.79 11.16
C PRO A 158 15.83 -17.65 11.41
N GLU A 159 16.82 -17.49 10.53
CA GLU A 159 18.18 -18.05 10.70
C GLU A 159 18.89 -17.47 11.93
#